data_AF-A0A3N5RUJ1-F1
#
_entry.id   AF-A0A3N5RUJ1-F1
#
_cell.length_a   1.000
_cell.length_b   1.000
_cell.length_c   1.000
_cell.angle_alpha   90.00
_cell.angle_beta   90.00
_cell.angle_gamma   90.00
#
_symmetry.space_group_name_H-M   'P 1'
#
loop_
_entity.id
_entity.type
_entity.pdbx_description
1 polymer ?
#
loop_
_entity_poly.entity_id
_entity_poly.type
_entity_poly.pdbx_seq_one_letter_code
_entity_poly.pdbx_strand_id
1 'polypeptide(L)'
;MLESKGSILMIAGVFFFALAFVSNALVPAMMYRDLPEKTAEQLVTANLRYQFEDLARRFPESFEKHIGKAPEEVAAREQWLNEKCAEALRIGRKVYVGEACWHCHSQFVRPVSNESRRWGPVSQSWEYQNELQRPVMFGTRRVGPDLSREGGRRSNDWQAVHLFQPTTLSDGSVMPEYPWFFEGSPDKPNRRGLALLTYLQWLGSWLESYPNYEDYTASALPKGVEPGAVAGEAGPAITEADADVDADEDRGATAADPGADAAAPADQADAPVDEAAADTQPAEPADDTAPQGAVGQDTTGTEPPAAATSEPAAGGT
;
A
#
# COMPACT_ATOMS: atom_id res chain seq x y z
N MET A 1 19.66 49.92 30.40
CA MET A 1 20.19 48.58 30.02
C MET A 1 19.64 48.05 28.69
N LEU A 2 18.65 48.70 28.06
CA LEU A 2 18.05 48.29 26.77
C LEU A 2 18.55 49.08 25.54
N GLU A 3 19.43 50.06 25.72
CA GLU A 3 19.86 50.98 24.65
C GLU A 3 21.09 50.49 23.87
N SER A 4 21.66 49.34 24.23
CA SER A 4 22.78 48.80 23.48
C SER A 4 22.29 48.18 22.17
N LYS A 5 23.06 48.36 21.09
CA LYS A 5 22.78 47.71 19.80
C LYS A 5 22.60 46.19 19.94
N GLY A 6 23.33 45.56 20.87
CA GLY A 6 23.20 44.14 21.18
C GLY A 6 21.84 43.76 21.80
N SER A 7 21.31 44.59 22.70
CA SER A 7 20.00 44.38 23.32
C SER A 7 18.87 44.45 22.28
N ILE A 8 18.96 45.40 21.34
CA ILE A 8 18.01 45.55 20.23
C ILE A 8 18.03 44.31 19.33
N LEU A 9 19.22 43.84 18.94
CA LEU A 9 19.36 42.64 18.11
C LEU A 9 18.83 41.38 18.80
N MET A 10 19.09 41.22 20.11
CA MET A 10 18.57 40.07 20.87
C MET A 10 17.04 40.07 20.92
N ILE A 11 16.41 41.22 21.20
CA ILE A 11 14.95 41.35 21.24
C ILE A 11 14.35 41.08 19.86
N ALA A 12 14.93 41.64 18.80
CA ALA A 12 14.50 41.38 17.43
C ALA A 12 14.62 39.89 17.09
N GLY A 13 15.74 39.25 17.44
CA GLY A 13 15.96 37.82 17.21
C GLY A 13 14.91 36.94 17.91
N VAL A 14 14.63 37.20 19.20
CA VAL A 14 13.58 36.48 19.95
C VAL A 14 12.21 36.71 19.34
N PHE A 15 11.90 37.94 18.93
CA PHE A 15 10.63 38.26 18.27
C PHE A 15 10.48 37.52 16.93
N PHE A 16 11.47 37.57 16.05
CA PHE A 16 11.41 36.88 14.75
C PHE A 16 11.38 35.36 14.92
N PHE A 17 12.09 34.81 15.91
CA PHE A 17 11.98 33.40 16.25
C PHE A 17 10.56 33.04 16.70
N ALA A 18 9.95 33.82 17.59
CA ALA A 18 8.58 33.57 18.05
C ALA A 18 7.57 33.72 16.92
N LEU A 19 7.70 34.75 16.08
CA LEU A 19 6.86 34.96 14.90
C LEU A 19 7.01 33.81 13.89
N ALA A 20 8.24 33.36 13.63
CA ALA A 20 8.50 32.21 12.77
C ALA A 20 7.88 30.95 13.35
N PHE A 21 8.05 30.67 14.65
CA PHE A 21 7.47 29.52 15.31
C PHE A 21 5.94 29.52 15.24
N VAL A 22 5.31 30.66 15.56
CA VAL A 22 3.84 30.81 15.50
C VAL A 22 3.34 30.72 14.07
N SER A 23 3.98 31.36 13.10
CA SER A 23 3.55 31.30 11.69
C SER A 23 3.70 29.89 11.11
N ASN A 24 4.79 29.19 11.39
CA ASN A 24 5.00 27.81 10.94
C ASN A 24 4.07 26.80 11.63
N ALA A 25 3.51 27.11 12.79
CA ALA A 25 2.47 26.29 13.42
C ALA A 25 1.07 26.68 12.93
N LEU A 26 0.75 27.97 12.93
CA LEU A 26 -0.57 28.51 12.66
C LEU A 26 -0.96 28.41 11.19
N VAL A 27 -0.04 28.71 10.27
CA VAL A 27 -0.34 28.69 8.82
C VAL A 27 -0.72 27.27 8.37
N PRO A 28 0.06 26.20 8.67
CA PRO A 28 -0.37 24.84 8.36
C PRO A 28 -1.65 24.46 9.10
N ALA A 29 -1.78 24.78 10.39
CA ALA A 29 -2.99 24.45 11.15
C ALA A 29 -4.24 25.07 10.50
N MET A 30 -4.16 26.32 10.03
CA MET A 30 -5.26 26.99 9.33
C MET A 30 -5.49 26.43 7.92
N MET A 31 -4.42 26.15 7.16
CA MET A 31 -4.53 25.56 5.81
C MET A 31 -5.17 24.17 5.83
N TYR A 32 -4.85 23.35 6.84
CA TYR A 32 -5.29 21.95 6.91
C TYR A 32 -6.49 21.73 7.85
N ARG A 33 -7.03 22.78 8.50
CA ARG A 33 -8.14 22.64 9.48
C ARG A 33 -9.40 21.98 8.90
N ASP A 34 -9.65 22.22 7.62
CA ASP A 34 -10.89 21.82 6.92
C ASP A 34 -10.68 20.55 6.08
N LEU A 35 -9.50 19.91 6.15
CA LEU A 35 -9.26 18.63 5.46
C LEU A 35 -9.67 17.48 6.39
N PRO A 36 -10.86 16.89 6.21
CA PRO A 36 -11.35 15.85 7.10
C PRO A 36 -10.48 14.62 6.96
N GLU A 37 -10.05 14.08 8.09
CA GLU A 37 -9.40 12.78 8.14
C GLU A 37 -10.46 11.68 8.25
N LYS A 38 -10.32 10.61 7.46
CA LYS A 38 -11.21 9.46 7.59
C LYS A 38 -10.95 8.70 8.90
N THR A 39 -12.00 8.45 9.66
CA THR A 39 -11.95 7.55 10.83
C THR A 39 -11.92 6.08 10.40
N ALA A 40 -11.56 5.16 11.29
CA ALA A 40 -11.57 3.72 10.96
C ALA A 40 -12.95 3.23 10.52
N GLU A 41 -14.03 3.78 11.07
CA GLU A 41 -15.41 3.46 10.65
C GLU A 41 -15.68 3.87 9.20
N GLN A 42 -15.15 5.02 8.77
CA GLN A 42 -15.29 5.51 7.40
C GLN A 42 -14.37 4.78 6.40
N LEU A 43 -13.38 4.04 6.90
CA LEU A 43 -12.49 3.21 6.09
C LEU A 43 -13.08 1.82 5.80
N VAL A 44 -14.18 1.46 6.43
CA VAL A 44 -14.82 0.16 6.23
C VAL A 44 -15.56 0.15 4.88
N THR A 45 -14.88 -0.37 3.85
CA THR A 45 -15.43 -0.53 2.50
C THR A 45 -16.16 -1.85 2.34
N ALA A 46 -17.04 -1.98 1.33
CA ALA A 46 -17.74 -3.24 1.03
C ALA A 46 -16.76 -4.41 0.79
N ASN A 47 -15.63 -4.16 0.12
CA ASN A 47 -14.58 -5.16 -0.10
C ASN A 47 -13.97 -5.63 1.22
N LEU A 48 -13.65 -4.70 2.13
CA LEU A 48 -13.14 -5.07 3.45
C LEU A 48 -14.20 -5.80 4.29
N ARG A 49 -15.47 -5.35 4.25
CA ARG A 49 -16.59 -6.02 4.92
C ARG A 49 -16.69 -7.49 4.53
N TYR A 50 -16.61 -7.76 3.22
CA TYR A 50 -16.61 -9.10 2.68
C TYR A 50 -15.47 -9.95 3.26
N GLN A 51 -14.24 -9.42 3.28
CA GLN A 51 -13.09 -10.12 3.84
C GLN A 51 -13.21 -10.35 5.35
N PHE A 52 -13.83 -9.42 6.08
CA PHE A 52 -14.06 -9.56 7.52
C PHE A 52 -15.11 -10.62 7.85
N GLU A 53 -16.15 -10.76 7.03
CA GLU A 53 -17.10 -11.86 7.15
C GLU A 53 -16.49 -13.20 6.74
N ASP A 54 -15.62 -13.20 5.73
CA ASP A 54 -14.85 -14.39 5.35
C ASP A 54 -13.99 -14.90 6.52
N LEU A 55 -13.39 -14.01 7.34
CA LEU A 55 -12.72 -14.40 8.58
C LEU A 55 -13.66 -15.12 9.56
N ALA A 56 -14.89 -14.64 9.71
CA ALA A 56 -15.88 -15.28 10.58
C ALA A 56 -16.31 -16.66 10.06
N ARG A 57 -16.33 -16.87 8.75
CA ARG A 57 -16.65 -18.16 8.12
C ARG A 57 -15.49 -19.16 8.21
N ARG A 58 -14.25 -18.70 8.01
CA ARG A 58 -13.05 -19.56 8.02
C ARG A 58 -12.59 -19.93 9.42
N PHE A 59 -12.68 -18.99 10.36
CA PHE A 59 -12.22 -19.17 11.74
C PHE A 59 -13.36 -18.97 12.75
N PRO A 60 -14.46 -19.74 12.66
CA PRO A 60 -15.68 -19.47 13.43
C PRO A 60 -15.44 -19.50 14.95
N GLU A 61 -14.72 -20.51 15.45
CA GLU A 61 -14.43 -20.65 16.88
C GLU A 61 -13.58 -19.49 17.40
N SER A 62 -12.50 -19.16 16.68
CA SER A 62 -11.61 -18.04 17.01
C SER A 62 -12.34 -16.69 16.94
N PHE A 63 -13.15 -16.49 15.91
CA PHE A 63 -13.89 -15.26 15.69
C PHE A 63 -14.94 -15.05 16.79
N GLU A 64 -15.75 -16.07 17.09
CA GLU A 64 -16.74 -15.99 18.17
C GLU A 64 -16.08 -15.77 19.53
N LYS A 65 -14.95 -16.44 19.81
CA LYS A 65 -14.19 -16.29 21.06
C LYS A 65 -13.61 -14.88 21.24
N HIS A 66 -13.04 -14.28 20.19
CA HIS A 66 -12.24 -13.05 20.31
C HIS A 66 -12.97 -11.77 19.86
N ILE A 67 -13.97 -11.89 18.98
CA ILE A 67 -14.76 -10.77 18.44
C ILE A 67 -16.20 -10.82 18.98
N GLY A 68 -16.77 -12.02 19.08
CA GLY A 68 -18.13 -12.27 19.54
C GLY A 68 -19.05 -12.81 18.45
N LYS A 69 -20.28 -13.14 18.83
CA LYS A 69 -21.33 -13.61 17.91
C LYS A 69 -22.14 -12.44 17.38
N ALA A 70 -22.33 -12.41 16.06
CA ALA A 70 -23.14 -11.38 15.41
C ALA A 70 -24.63 -11.55 15.74
N PRO A 71 -25.40 -10.46 15.90
CA PRO A 71 -26.86 -10.51 16.04
C PRO A 71 -27.56 -11.24 14.88
N GLU A 72 -28.73 -11.82 15.14
CA GLU A 72 -29.53 -12.50 14.10
C GLU A 72 -30.27 -11.51 13.20
N GLU A 73 -30.73 -10.39 13.76
CA GLU A 73 -31.40 -9.31 13.03
C GLU A 73 -30.41 -8.64 12.08
N VAL A 74 -30.85 -8.42 10.83
CA VAL A 74 -29.97 -8.04 9.73
C VAL A 74 -29.37 -6.65 9.93
N ALA A 75 -30.18 -5.64 10.26
CA ALA A 75 -29.68 -4.27 10.40
C ALA A 75 -28.69 -4.14 11.58
N ALA A 76 -29.00 -4.76 12.71
CA ALA A 76 -28.14 -4.84 13.88
C ALA A 76 -26.85 -5.61 13.58
N ARG A 77 -26.92 -6.67 12.77
CA ARG A 77 -25.73 -7.42 12.32
C ARG A 77 -24.81 -6.56 11.47
N GLU A 78 -25.33 -5.86 10.47
CA GLU A 78 -24.52 -5.01 9.60
C GLU A 78 -23.81 -3.91 10.40
N GLN A 79 -24.54 -3.25 11.31
CA GLN A 79 -23.95 -2.24 12.19
C GLN A 79 -22.87 -2.85 13.10
N TRP A 80 -23.17 -3.98 13.76
CA TRP A 80 -22.23 -4.66 14.64
C TRP A 80 -20.95 -5.05 13.89
N LEU A 81 -21.08 -5.57 12.67
CA LEU A 81 -19.93 -5.98 11.88
C LEU A 81 -19.09 -4.76 11.44
N ASN A 82 -19.71 -3.64 11.07
CA ASN A 82 -18.98 -2.39 10.76
C ASN A 82 -18.16 -1.92 11.96
N GLU A 83 -18.77 -1.86 13.14
CA GLU A 83 -18.13 -1.45 14.38
C GLU A 83 -16.95 -2.39 14.74
N LYS A 84 -17.16 -3.70 14.63
CA LYS A 84 -16.12 -4.69 14.93
C LYS A 84 -14.98 -4.70 13.91
N CYS A 85 -15.29 -4.46 12.64
CA CYS A 85 -14.29 -4.31 11.61
C CYS A 85 -13.40 -3.08 11.86
N ALA A 86 -14.02 -1.93 12.19
CA ALA A 86 -13.28 -0.71 12.54
C ALA A 86 -12.41 -0.90 13.81
N GLU A 87 -12.93 -1.60 14.82
CA GLU A 87 -12.16 -1.98 16.02
C GLU A 87 -10.94 -2.85 15.64
N ALA A 88 -11.16 -3.88 14.81
CA ALA A 88 -10.12 -4.78 14.32
C ALA A 88 -9.05 -4.04 13.51
N LEU A 89 -9.41 -3.05 12.67
CA LEU A 89 -8.44 -2.22 11.95
C LEU A 89 -7.50 -1.47 12.87
N ARG A 90 -8.04 -0.81 13.91
CA ARG A 90 -7.22 -0.07 14.88
C ARG A 90 -6.25 -0.99 15.61
N ILE A 91 -6.70 -2.18 16.00
CA ILE A 91 -5.86 -3.18 16.67
C ILE A 91 -4.82 -3.71 15.68
N GLY A 92 -5.23 -4.08 14.47
CA GLY A 92 -4.35 -4.65 13.44
C GLY A 92 -3.25 -3.69 13.05
N ARG A 93 -3.56 -2.41 12.91
CA ARG A 93 -2.58 -1.35 12.69
C ARG A 93 -1.56 -1.24 13.83
N LYS A 94 -2.02 -1.31 15.09
CA LYS A 94 -1.11 -1.32 16.26
C LYS A 94 -0.23 -2.56 16.28
N VAL A 95 -0.76 -3.71 15.90
CA VAL A 95 0.00 -4.96 15.80
C VAL A 95 1.04 -4.85 14.69
N TYR A 96 0.67 -4.37 13.50
CA TYR A 96 1.58 -4.16 12.37
C TYR A 96 2.75 -3.22 12.72
N VAL A 97 2.48 -2.15 13.47
CA VAL A 97 3.53 -1.26 14.02
C VAL A 97 4.38 -1.98 15.06
N GLY A 98 3.74 -2.65 16.03
CA GLY A 98 4.40 -3.28 17.17
C GLY A 98 5.31 -4.45 16.81
N GLU A 99 4.99 -5.17 15.74
CA GLU A 99 5.82 -6.24 15.17
C GLU A 99 6.85 -5.76 14.14
N ALA A 100 6.93 -4.43 13.94
CA ALA A 100 7.82 -3.80 12.98
C ALA A 100 7.67 -4.30 11.52
N CYS A 101 6.46 -4.74 11.11
CA CYS A 101 6.22 -5.20 9.73
C CYS A 101 6.58 -4.11 8.69
N TRP A 102 6.36 -2.83 9.04
CA TRP A 102 6.72 -1.65 8.25
C TRP A 102 8.21 -1.53 7.93
N HIS A 103 9.09 -2.20 8.69
CA HIS A 103 10.53 -2.16 8.46
C HIS A 103 10.94 -3.00 7.24
N CYS A 104 10.20 -4.09 6.98
CA CYS A 104 10.44 -5.00 5.87
C CYS A 104 9.49 -4.77 4.69
N HIS A 105 8.30 -4.24 4.96
CA HIS A 105 7.23 -4.05 3.99
C HIS A 105 6.83 -2.58 3.88
N SER A 106 6.97 -2.03 2.68
CA SER A 106 6.46 -0.69 2.36
C SER A 106 4.95 -0.70 2.17
N GLN A 107 4.34 0.45 2.41
CA GLN A 107 2.96 0.73 2.02
C GLN A 107 2.92 1.97 1.12
N PHE A 108 3.78 1.98 0.09
CA PHE A 108 3.82 3.04 -0.92
C PHE A 108 4.32 2.50 -2.27
N VAL A 109 3.42 2.37 -3.24
CA VAL A 109 3.74 2.01 -4.62
C VAL A 109 4.24 3.26 -5.34
N ARG A 110 5.52 3.25 -5.75
CA ARG A 110 6.20 4.42 -6.31
C ARG A 110 5.92 4.58 -7.81
N PRO A 111 5.89 5.81 -8.35
CA PRO A 111 5.79 6.07 -9.79
C PRO A 111 7.12 5.86 -10.51
N VAL A 112 7.75 4.69 -10.34
CA VAL A 112 9.02 4.33 -10.98
C VAL A 112 8.89 3.02 -11.76
N SER A 113 9.86 2.76 -12.64
CA SER A 113 9.79 1.73 -13.69
C SER A 113 9.27 0.38 -13.19
N ASN A 114 8.11 -0.02 -13.71
CA ASN A 114 7.43 -1.30 -13.51
C ASN A 114 6.93 -1.62 -12.08
N GLU A 115 6.96 -0.67 -11.13
CA GLU A 115 6.35 -0.93 -9.82
C GLU A 115 4.85 -1.17 -9.93
N SER A 116 4.19 -0.42 -10.82
CA SER A 116 2.75 -0.56 -10.99
C SER A 116 2.33 -1.90 -11.58
N ARG A 117 3.20 -2.52 -12.39
CA ARG A 117 3.01 -3.87 -12.92
C ARG A 117 3.18 -4.96 -11.85
N ARG A 118 4.01 -4.70 -10.83
CA ARG A 118 4.31 -5.67 -9.77
C ARG A 118 3.30 -5.60 -8.62
N TRP A 119 3.05 -4.39 -8.14
CA TRP A 119 2.28 -4.14 -6.92
C TRP A 119 0.90 -3.56 -7.18
N GLY A 120 0.69 -2.84 -8.28
CA GLY A 120 -0.61 -2.27 -8.66
C GLY A 120 -0.60 -0.77 -8.89
N PRO A 121 -1.77 -0.13 -8.97
CA PRO A 121 -1.85 1.30 -9.20
C PRO A 121 -0.96 2.08 -8.22
N VAL A 122 -0.23 3.06 -8.77
CA VAL A 122 0.65 3.96 -8.02
C VAL A 122 -0.13 4.58 -6.87
N SER A 123 0.51 4.66 -5.70
CA SER A 123 -0.08 5.23 -4.49
C SER A 123 -0.43 6.71 -4.68
N GLN A 124 -1.66 7.06 -4.33
CA GLN A 124 -2.14 8.44 -4.37
C GLN A 124 -2.20 9.05 -2.96
N SER A 125 -1.97 10.36 -2.84
CA SER A 125 -1.88 11.03 -1.53
C SER A 125 -3.15 10.92 -0.69
N TRP A 126 -4.33 10.88 -1.31
CA TRP A 126 -5.61 10.78 -0.61
C TRP A 126 -5.80 9.44 0.12
N GLU A 127 -5.10 8.39 -0.29
CA GLU A 127 -5.16 7.07 0.34
C GLU A 127 -4.63 7.10 1.78
N TYR A 128 -3.79 8.10 2.09
CA TYR A 128 -3.14 8.25 3.39
C TYR A 128 -3.82 9.29 4.29
N GLN A 129 -4.91 9.90 3.85
CA GLN A 129 -5.67 10.87 4.62
C GLN A 129 -6.67 10.18 5.57
N ASN A 130 -6.13 9.39 6.51
CA ASN A 130 -6.92 8.61 7.46
C ASN A 130 -6.15 8.28 8.74
N GLU A 131 -6.89 7.98 9.81
CA GLU A 131 -6.33 7.79 11.16
C GLU A 131 -5.31 6.64 11.26
N LEU A 132 -5.37 5.63 10.38
CA LEU A 132 -4.47 4.48 10.42
C LEU A 132 -3.07 4.81 9.89
N GLN A 133 -2.96 5.89 9.10
CA GLN A 133 -1.72 6.39 8.50
C GLN A 133 -1.09 7.52 9.32
N ARG A 134 -1.35 7.57 10.64
CA ARG A 134 -0.67 8.46 11.60
C ARG A 134 0.21 7.71 12.61
N PRO A 135 1.55 7.73 12.49
CA PRO A 135 2.34 8.22 11.36
C PRO A 135 2.18 7.37 10.10
N VAL A 136 2.62 7.91 8.96
CA VAL A 136 2.53 7.27 7.64
C VAL A 136 3.41 6.02 7.57
N MET A 137 2.94 5.03 6.82
CA MET A 137 3.56 3.70 6.77
C MET A 137 4.25 3.40 5.44
N PHE A 138 4.76 4.43 4.75
CA PHE A 138 5.37 4.28 3.41
C PHE A 138 6.50 3.26 3.36
N GLY A 139 7.22 3.09 4.47
CA GLY A 139 8.42 2.24 4.55
C GLY A 139 9.61 2.90 3.85
N THR A 140 10.82 2.58 4.32
CA THR A 140 12.08 3.11 3.77
C THR A 140 12.93 2.02 3.12
N ARG A 141 12.59 0.75 3.36
CA ARG A 141 13.27 -0.44 2.85
C ARG A 141 12.24 -1.48 2.45
N ARG A 142 12.59 -2.34 1.48
CA ARG A 142 11.81 -3.50 1.07
C ARG A 142 12.68 -4.75 1.17
N VAL A 143 12.49 -5.51 2.24
CA VAL A 143 12.99 -6.88 2.34
C VAL A 143 11.92 -7.84 1.82
N GLY A 144 10.66 -7.57 2.18
CA GLY A 144 9.49 -8.21 1.62
C GLY A 144 8.79 -7.37 0.54
N PRO A 145 7.70 -7.89 -0.05
CA PRO A 145 6.86 -7.17 -1.02
C PRO A 145 6.23 -5.90 -0.42
N ASP A 146 5.83 -4.97 -1.30
CA ASP A 146 4.97 -3.84 -0.91
C ASP A 146 3.55 -4.34 -0.61
N LEU A 147 2.97 -3.89 0.50
CA LEU A 147 1.67 -4.36 0.98
C LEU A 147 0.52 -3.39 0.71
N SER A 148 0.73 -2.25 0.03
CA SER A 148 -0.32 -1.23 -0.19
C SER A 148 -1.55 -1.74 -0.94
N ARG A 149 -1.41 -2.90 -1.59
CA ARG A 149 -2.37 -3.55 -2.49
C ARG A 149 -2.53 -5.03 -2.18
N GLU A 150 -2.33 -5.42 -0.91
CA GLU A 150 -2.38 -6.82 -0.48
C GLU A 150 -3.81 -7.33 -0.28
N GLY A 151 -4.75 -6.44 0.04
CA GLY A 151 -6.15 -6.76 0.25
C GLY A 151 -6.77 -7.42 -0.97
N GLY A 152 -7.41 -8.57 -0.77
CA GLY A 152 -7.98 -9.40 -1.82
C GLY A 152 -6.97 -10.17 -2.67
N ARG A 153 -5.67 -9.82 -2.66
CA ARG A 153 -4.63 -10.52 -3.44
C ARG A 153 -4.39 -11.95 -2.96
N ARG A 154 -4.55 -12.18 -1.65
CA ARG A 154 -4.41 -13.49 -1.00
C ARG A 154 -5.55 -13.71 0.00
N SER A 155 -6.01 -14.96 0.09
CA SER A 155 -7.09 -15.33 1.02
C SER A 155 -6.66 -15.20 2.47
N ASN A 156 -7.63 -15.09 3.37
CA ASN A 156 -7.37 -15.06 4.80
C ASN A 156 -6.63 -16.31 5.31
N ASP A 157 -6.90 -17.49 4.73
CA ASP A 157 -6.16 -18.72 5.05
C ASP A 157 -4.70 -18.64 4.61
N TRP A 158 -4.44 -18.10 3.41
CA TRP A 158 -3.08 -17.91 2.93
C TRP A 158 -2.32 -16.97 3.88
N GLN A 159 -2.95 -15.84 4.25
CA GLN A 159 -2.34 -14.89 5.19
C GLN A 159 -2.08 -15.52 6.56
N ALA A 160 -3.02 -16.31 7.07
CA ALA A 160 -2.89 -16.99 8.36
C ALA A 160 -1.72 -17.98 8.36
N VAL A 161 -1.65 -18.85 7.35
CA VAL A 161 -0.56 -19.82 7.19
C VAL A 161 0.77 -19.10 6.95
N HIS A 162 0.79 -18.03 6.15
CA HIS A 162 2.01 -17.27 5.87
C HIS A 162 2.55 -16.59 7.13
N LEU A 163 1.70 -15.98 7.95
CA LEU A 163 2.12 -15.39 9.22
C LEU A 163 2.58 -16.45 10.23
N PHE A 164 1.93 -17.62 10.25
CA PHE A 164 2.31 -18.71 11.14
C PHE A 164 3.68 -19.30 10.76
N GLN A 165 3.89 -19.58 9.47
CA GLN A 165 5.11 -20.16 8.94
C GLN A 165 5.34 -19.73 7.47
N PRO A 166 6.08 -18.63 7.22
CA PRO A 166 6.22 -18.05 5.89
C PRO A 166 6.85 -19.00 4.86
N THR A 167 7.80 -19.83 5.30
CA THR A 167 8.56 -20.76 4.46
C THR A 167 7.70 -21.87 3.84
N THR A 168 6.55 -22.18 4.45
CA THR A 168 5.60 -23.16 3.92
C THR A 168 4.93 -22.70 2.62
N LEU A 169 4.78 -21.39 2.43
CA LEU A 169 4.10 -20.81 1.25
C LEU A 169 5.05 -20.03 0.33
N SER A 170 6.24 -19.70 0.81
CA SER A 170 7.24 -18.95 0.06
C SER A 170 8.60 -19.55 0.40
N ASP A 171 9.05 -20.46 -0.47
CA ASP A 171 10.33 -21.12 -0.31
C ASP A 171 11.47 -20.09 -0.27
N GLY A 172 12.41 -20.27 0.66
CA GLY A 172 13.47 -19.30 0.92
C GLY A 172 13.02 -17.96 1.51
N SER A 173 11.79 -17.85 2.04
CA SER A 173 11.34 -16.62 2.72
C SER A 173 12.24 -16.27 3.90
N VAL A 174 12.69 -15.01 3.95
CA VAL A 174 13.45 -14.44 5.07
C VAL A 174 12.55 -13.78 6.13
N MET A 175 11.23 -13.81 5.93
CA MET A 175 10.27 -13.27 6.89
C MET A 175 10.25 -14.12 8.18
N PRO A 176 10.30 -13.50 9.37
CA PRO A 176 10.14 -14.24 10.63
C PRO A 176 8.76 -14.89 10.77
N GLU A 177 8.70 -15.96 11.55
CA GLU A 177 7.44 -16.60 11.96
C GLU A 177 6.75 -15.78 13.07
N TYR A 178 5.42 -15.70 13.04
CA TYR A 178 4.59 -15.04 14.06
C TYR A 178 3.58 -16.00 14.71
N PRO A 179 4.01 -17.15 15.27
CA PRO A 179 3.09 -18.16 15.81
C PRO A 179 2.28 -17.65 17.02
N TRP A 180 2.73 -16.59 17.72
CA TRP A 180 2.01 -15.99 18.84
C TRP A 180 0.71 -15.27 18.45
N PHE A 181 0.42 -15.14 17.16
CA PHE A 181 -0.91 -14.72 16.69
C PHE A 181 -1.93 -15.85 16.65
N PHE A 182 -1.53 -17.06 17.02
CA PHE A 182 -2.32 -18.26 16.86
C PHE A 182 -2.30 -19.10 18.14
N GLU A 183 -3.37 -19.86 18.37
CA GLU A 183 -3.50 -20.80 19.48
C GLU A 183 -3.02 -22.20 19.05
N GLY A 184 -1.73 -22.29 18.71
CA GLY A 184 -1.04 -23.53 18.36
C GLY A 184 -1.14 -23.96 16.89
N SER A 185 -2.03 -23.37 16.10
CA SER A 185 -2.20 -23.70 14.68
C SER A 185 -2.75 -22.53 13.86
N PRO A 186 -2.43 -22.43 12.55
CA PRO A 186 -2.81 -21.28 11.72
C PRO A 186 -4.32 -21.10 11.55
N ASP A 187 -5.11 -22.15 11.74
CA ASP A 187 -6.58 -22.15 11.75
C ASP A 187 -7.19 -21.55 13.04
N LYS A 188 -6.36 -21.20 14.03
CA LYS A 188 -6.80 -20.66 15.33
C LYS A 188 -6.20 -19.30 15.64
N PRO A 189 -6.43 -18.27 14.81
CA PRO A 189 -5.93 -16.93 15.10
C PRO A 189 -6.56 -16.39 16.39
N ASN A 190 -5.75 -15.74 17.23
CA ASN A 190 -6.24 -15.01 18.39
C ASN A 190 -6.69 -13.59 17.99
N ARG A 191 -7.12 -12.78 18.96
CA ARG A 191 -7.56 -11.40 18.71
C ARG A 191 -6.55 -10.55 17.92
N ARG A 192 -5.25 -10.68 18.21
CA ARG A 192 -4.19 -9.94 17.48
C ARG A 192 -4.03 -10.46 16.05
N GLY A 193 -4.10 -11.78 15.86
CA GLY A 193 -4.08 -12.42 14.55
C GLY A 193 -5.24 -11.99 13.67
N LEU A 194 -6.48 -12.12 14.15
CA LEU A 194 -7.68 -11.70 13.41
C LEU A 194 -7.64 -10.21 13.04
N ALA A 195 -7.17 -9.37 13.95
CA ALA A 195 -7.02 -7.94 13.71
C ALA A 195 -5.95 -7.63 12.65
N LEU A 196 -4.79 -8.31 12.70
CA LEU A 196 -3.74 -8.15 11.70
C LEU A 196 -4.21 -8.61 10.32
N LEU A 197 -4.90 -9.75 10.23
CA LEU A 197 -5.50 -10.24 8.98
C LEU A 197 -6.48 -9.19 8.41
N THR A 198 -7.34 -8.63 9.27
CA THR A 198 -8.27 -7.55 8.86
C THR A 198 -7.51 -6.32 8.32
N TYR A 199 -6.42 -5.92 8.97
CA TYR A 199 -5.60 -4.80 8.53
C TYR A 199 -4.90 -5.07 7.19
N LEU A 200 -4.37 -6.28 6.98
CA LEU A 200 -3.79 -6.66 5.69
C LEU A 200 -4.84 -6.65 4.58
N GLN A 201 -6.05 -7.15 4.86
CA GLN A 201 -7.16 -7.12 3.91
C GLN A 201 -7.66 -5.70 3.59
N TRP A 202 -7.43 -4.74 4.48
CA TRP A 202 -7.78 -3.34 4.23
C TRP A 202 -6.87 -2.67 3.21
N LEU A 203 -5.59 -3.07 3.12
CA LEU A 203 -4.61 -2.42 2.25
C LEU A 203 -4.95 -2.61 0.77
N GLY A 204 -5.51 -1.58 0.14
CA GLY A 204 -5.98 -1.64 -1.25
C GLY A 204 -7.48 -1.94 -1.40
N SER A 205 -8.21 -2.17 -0.30
CA SER A 205 -9.66 -2.42 -0.31
C SER A 205 -10.51 -1.26 -0.82
N TRP A 206 -9.93 -0.07 -0.96
CA TRP A 206 -10.55 1.12 -1.54
C TRP A 206 -10.47 1.20 -3.06
N LEU A 207 -9.71 0.31 -3.69
CA LEU A 207 -9.68 0.20 -5.15
C LEU A 207 -10.90 -0.57 -5.62
N GLU A 208 -11.53 -0.04 -6.66
CA GLU A 208 -12.68 -0.67 -7.31
C GLU A 208 -12.26 -1.94 -8.07
N SER A 209 -11.07 -1.93 -8.69
CA SER A 209 -10.59 -3.02 -9.54
C SER A 209 -9.06 -3.21 -9.45
N TYR A 210 -8.53 -3.87 -8.41
CA TYR A 210 -7.15 -4.41 -8.35
C TYR A 210 -6.85 -5.19 -7.05
N PRO A 211 -6.09 -6.32 -7.04
CA PRO A 211 -5.84 -7.25 -8.14
C PRO A 211 -6.70 -8.53 -8.00
N ASN A 212 -7.32 -8.98 -9.09
CA ASN A 212 -7.94 -10.31 -9.23
C ASN A 212 -9.15 -10.62 -8.32
N TYR A 213 -10.12 -9.72 -8.17
CA TYR A 213 -11.46 -10.21 -7.79
C TYR A 213 -12.06 -11.05 -8.93
N GLU A 214 -11.67 -10.78 -10.19
CA GLU A 214 -12.30 -11.38 -11.38
C GLU A 214 -11.32 -12.00 -12.40
N ASP A 215 -10.04 -11.61 -12.44
CA ASP A 215 -9.06 -12.12 -13.41
C ASP A 215 -8.04 -13.09 -12.79
N TYR A 216 -8.43 -14.35 -12.58
CA TYR A 216 -7.45 -15.42 -12.43
C TYR A 216 -6.88 -15.77 -13.81
N THR A 217 -5.63 -15.40 -14.09
CA THR A 217 -4.84 -16.03 -15.16
C THR A 217 -4.02 -17.15 -14.54
N ALA A 218 -4.27 -18.40 -14.92
CA ALA A 218 -3.49 -19.54 -14.43
C ALA A 218 -2.01 -19.37 -14.84
N SER A 219 -1.08 -19.46 -13.88
CA SER A 219 0.35 -19.55 -14.18
C SER A 219 0.60 -20.85 -14.95
N ALA A 220 1.32 -20.76 -16.08
CA ALA A 220 1.76 -21.95 -16.80
C ALA A 220 2.77 -22.71 -15.92
N LEU A 221 2.33 -23.84 -15.34
CA LEU A 221 3.24 -24.77 -14.70
C LEU A 221 4.20 -25.37 -15.75
N PRO A 222 5.46 -25.67 -15.39
CA PRO A 222 6.38 -26.35 -16.29
C PRO A 222 5.79 -27.69 -16.72
N LYS A 223 5.84 -27.97 -18.04
CA LYS A 223 5.25 -29.16 -18.63
C LYS A 223 5.80 -30.42 -17.95
N GLY A 224 4.93 -31.14 -17.23
CA GLY A 224 5.26 -32.40 -16.53
C GLY A 224 4.85 -32.47 -15.06
N VAL A 225 4.32 -31.39 -14.46
CA VAL A 225 3.75 -31.43 -13.11
C VAL A 225 2.26 -31.16 -13.18
N GLU A 226 1.45 -32.22 -13.13
CA GLU A 226 0.00 -32.13 -13.03
C GLU A 226 -0.41 -31.60 -11.64
N PRO A 227 -1.33 -30.63 -11.54
CA PRO A 227 -1.99 -30.32 -10.28
C PRO A 227 -2.88 -31.52 -9.95
N GLY A 228 -2.39 -32.38 -9.06
CA GLY A 228 -3.09 -33.61 -8.70
C GLY A 228 -4.52 -33.34 -8.24
N ALA A 229 -5.49 -33.70 -9.08
CA ALA A 229 -6.56 -34.53 -8.57
C ALA A 229 -6.15 -35.97 -8.83
N VAL A 230 -6.40 -36.83 -7.86
CA VAL A 230 -6.48 -38.27 -8.07
C VAL A 230 -7.25 -38.51 -9.38
N ALA A 231 -6.55 -39.04 -10.38
CA ALA A 231 -7.00 -39.44 -11.71
C ALA A 231 -7.69 -38.38 -12.61
N GLY A 232 -6.94 -37.90 -13.62
CA GLY A 232 -7.44 -37.26 -14.82
C GLY A 232 -6.30 -36.58 -15.60
N GLU A 233 -5.74 -37.28 -16.59
CA GLU A 233 -4.41 -37.06 -17.17
C GLU A 233 -4.24 -35.82 -18.09
N ALA A 234 -3.11 -35.13 -17.90
CA ALA A 234 -2.38 -34.19 -18.77
C ALA A 234 -2.42 -34.41 -20.31
N GLY A 235 -2.45 -33.33 -21.11
CA GLY A 235 -1.89 -33.36 -22.48
C GLY A 235 -2.01 -32.06 -23.33
N PRO A 236 -1.06 -31.72 -24.25
CA PRO A 236 -0.63 -30.32 -24.47
C PRO A 236 -0.69 -29.74 -25.92
N ALA A 237 -0.49 -28.40 -25.99
CA ALA A 237 0.25 -27.58 -26.98
C ALA A 237 -0.48 -26.78 -28.11
N ILE A 238 -0.25 -25.46 -28.05
CA ILE A 238 -0.37 -24.43 -29.09
C ILE A 238 0.61 -24.63 -30.26
N THR A 239 0.21 -24.26 -31.47
CA THR A 239 0.98 -24.39 -32.73
C THR A 239 1.52 -23.05 -33.27
N GLU A 240 2.84 -22.96 -33.37
CA GLU A 240 3.74 -22.38 -34.40
C GLU A 240 3.44 -21.10 -35.24
N ALA A 241 2.33 -20.35 -35.11
CA ALA A 241 2.04 -19.28 -36.11
C ALA A 241 2.34 -17.82 -35.71
N ASP A 242 2.52 -17.47 -34.43
CA ASP A 242 2.57 -16.05 -34.01
C ASP A 242 3.89 -15.63 -33.32
N ALA A 243 4.94 -16.45 -33.42
CA ALA A 243 6.23 -16.20 -32.79
C ALA A 243 7.26 -15.69 -33.80
N ASP A 244 7.10 -14.44 -34.26
CA ASP A 244 8.17 -13.68 -34.90
C ASP A 244 7.96 -12.20 -34.54
N VAL A 245 8.79 -11.66 -33.63
CA VAL A 245 9.49 -10.37 -33.70
C VAL A 245 10.43 -10.24 -32.48
N ASP A 246 11.72 -10.29 -32.81
CA ASP A 246 12.92 -9.75 -32.13
C ASP A 246 13.45 -10.40 -30.84
N ALA A 247 14.38 -11.34 -31.06
CA ALA A 247 15.42 -11.77 -30.14
C ALA A 247 16.80 -11.64 -30.81
N ASP A 248 17.57 -10.66 -30.37
CA ASP A 248 19.04 -10.58 -30.38
C ASP A 248 19.34 -9.70 -29.14
N GLU A 249 20.22 -9.99 -28.19
CA GLU A 249 21.42 -10.81 -28.13
C GLU A 249 21.77 -10.84 -26.62
N ASP A 250 21.91 -12.00 -25.97
CA ASP A 250 23.04 -12.27 -25.06
C ASP A 250 23.08 -13.75 -24.67
N ARG A 251 24.07 -14.46 -25.22
CA ARG A 251 24.39 -15.84 -24.85
C ARG A 251 25.52 -15.80 -23.82
N GLY A 252 25.25 -16.41 -22.68
CA GLY A 252 26.15 -17.45 -22.17
C GLY A 252 26.75 -17.20 -20.79
N ALA A 253 26.31 -18.00 -19.81
CA ALA A 253 27.22 -18.78 -18.99
C ALA A 253 26.44 -19.87 -18.25
N THR A 254 26.89 -21.11 -18.44
CA THR A 254 26.34 -22.37 -17.94
C THR A 254 26.68 -22.62 -16.47
N ALA A 255 25.80 -23.34 -15.80
CA ALA A 255 25.96 -23.89 -14.47
C ALA A 255 27.13 -24.89 -14.36
N ALA A 256 27.78 -24.90 -13.19
CA ALA A 256 28.49 -26.05 -12.62
C ALA A 256 28.25 -26.04 -11.09
N ASP A 257 27.90 -27.20 -10.55
CA ASP A 257 27.64 -27.53 -9.13
C ASP A 257 28.80 -28.43 -8.60
N PRO A 258 28.81 -28.92 -7.34
CA PRO A 258 29.26 -28.30 -6.08
C PRO A 258 30.54 -28.93 -5.50
N GLY A 259 31.12 -28.34 -4.44
CA GLY A 259 32.06 -29.08 -3.56
C GLY A 259 32.93 -28.25 -2.61
N ALA A 260 32.62 -28.38 -1.31
CA ALA A 260 33.50 -28.47 -0.13
C ALA A 260 34.49 -27.33 0.27
N ASP A 261 34.33 -26.93 1.54
CA ASP A 261 35.31 -26.56 2.56
C ASP A 261 36.35 -25.45 2.31
N ALA A 262 36.26 -24.35 3.08
CA ALA A 262 37.26 -23.99 4.10
C ALA A 262 37.02 -22.60 4.73
N ALA A 263 37.05 -22.61 6.07
CA ALA A 263 37.51 -21.60 7.02
C ALA A 263 37.72 -20.11 6.60
N ALA A 264 37.20 -19.22 7.45
CA ALA A 264 37.60 -17.82 7.59
C ALA A 264 39.10 -17.64 7.91
N PRO A 265 39.62 -16.40 7.81
CA PRO A 265 39.65 -15.60 9.03
C PRO A 265 39.28 -14.11 8.85
N ALA A 266 38.97 -13.51 9.99
CA ALA A 266 38.73 -12.11 10.22
C ALA A 266 39.96 -11.21 9.96
N ASP A 267 39.66 -9.93 9.73
CA ASP A 267 40.20 -8.75 10.44
C ASP A 267 40.71 -7.65 9.50
N GLN A 268 40.00 -6.52 9.53
CA GLN A 268 40.56 -5.17 9.50
C GLN A 268 39.46 -4.15 9.87
N ALA A 269 39.46 -3.78 11.15
CA ALA A 269 39.13 -2.44 11.64
C ALA A 269 40.20 -1.45 11.10
N ASP A 270 40.07 -0.13 10.99
CA ASP A 270 39.22 0.92 11.56
C ASP A 270 39.37 2.16 10.65
N ALA A 271 38.37 3.05 10.62
CA ALA A 271 38.51 4.50 10.92
C ALA A 271 37.37 5.36 10.31
N PRO A 272 37.05 6.51 10.95
CA PRO A 272 35.74 7.16 10.88
C PRO A 272 35.67 8.27 9.82
N VAL A 273 34.47 8.54 9.31
CA VAL A 273 34.19 9.76 8.54
C VAL A 273 33.81 10.90 9.48
N ASP A 274 34.70 11.87 9.56
CA ASP A 274 34.55 13.12 10.29
C ASP A 274 33.67 14.12 9.53
N GLU A 275 32.98 14.94 10.31
CA GLU A 275 32.03 15.97 9.91
C GLU A 275 32.76 17.28 9.52
N ALA A 276 32.13 18.08 8.66
CA ALA A 276 32.41 19.48 8.29
C ALA A 276 33.49 19.78 7.22
N ALA A 277 33.01 20.23 6.05
CA ALA A 277 33.42 21.50 5.46
C ALA A 277 32.38 21.95 4.43
N ALA A 278 31.79 23.11 4.67
CA ALA A 278 31.04 23.88 3.69
C ALA A 278 32.00 24.34 2.58
N ASP A 279 31.58 24.24 1.33
CA ASP A 279 32.06 25.17 0.32
C ASP A 279 30.93 25.55 -0.64
N THR A 280 30.76 26.87 -0.71
CA THR A 280 29.83 27.64 -1.52
C THR A 280 30.23 27.61 -2.99
N GLN A 281 29.26 27.38 -3.89
CA GLN A 281 29.36 27.83 -5.27
C GLN A 281 28.22 28.84 -5.58
N PRO A 282 28.53 29.93 -6.30
CA PRO A 282 27.66 31.09 -6.42
C PRO A 282 26.57 30.91 -7.50
N ALA A 283 25.47 31.62 -7.30
CA ALA A 283 24.40 31.78 -8.27
C ALA A 283 24.85 32.65 -9.46
N GLU A 284 24.48 32.24 -10.67
CA GLU A 284 24.50 33.09 -11.87
C GLU A 284 23.06 33.32 -12.38
N PRO A 285 22.82 34.45 -13.09
CA PRO A 285 21.59 35.21 -12.99
C PRO A 285 20.48 34.76 -13.94
N ALA A 286 19.24 35.09 -13.55
CA ALA A 286 18.07 35.04 -14.40
C ALA A 286 18.23 35.99 -15.59
N ASP A 287 18.05 35.48 -16.81
CA ASP A 287 17.96 36.29 -18.02
C ASP A 287 16.50 36.30 -18.51
N ASP A 288 16.00 37.51 -18.63
CA ASP A 288 14.62 37.90 -18.83
C ASP A 288 14.49 38.34 -20.30
N THR A 289 13.99 37.46 -21.18
CA THR A 289 13.67 37.84 -22.57
C THR A 289 12.42 37.13 -23.08
N ALA A 290 11.30 37.85 -22.99
CA ALA A 290 10.16 37.67 -23.88
C ALA A 290 10.40 38.40 -25.22
N PRO A 291 9.79 37.95 -26.33
CA PRO A 291 9.40 38.84 -27.40
C PRO A 291 7.86 38.97 -27.47
N GLN A 292 7.40 40.23 -27.43
CA GLN A 292 6.03 40.63 -27.77
C GLN A 292 5.91 40.95 -29.27
N GLY A 293 4.71 40.74 -29.82
CA GLY A 293 4.19 41.31 -31.08
C GLY A 293 3.98 40.25 -32.19
N ALA A 294 2.84 40.10 -32.86
CA ALA A 294 1.70 40.99 -33.13
C ALA A 294 0.41 40.15 -33.32
N VAL A 295 -0.72 40.54 -32.73
CA VAL A 295 -1.87 41.26 -33.35
C VAL A 295 -2.46 40.61 -34.61
N GLY A 296 -3.71 40.16 -34.48
CA GLY A 296 -4.62 39.81 -35.59
C GLY A 296 -5.93 39.25 -35.05
N GLN A 297 -6.92 40.11 -34.83
CA GLN A 297 -8.31 39.76 -34.55
C GLN A 297 -8.97 39.13 -35.78
N ASP A 298 -9.83 38.12 -35.61
CA ASP A 298 -11.21 38.25 -36.11
C ASP A 298 -12.16 37.21 -35.50
N THR A 299 -13.41 37.63 -35.47
CA THR A 299 -14.58 37.11 -34.75
C THR A 299 -15.27 35.93 -35.42
N THR A 300 -15.93 35.09 -34.59
CA THR A 300 -17.26 34.43 -34.73
C THR A 300 -17.16 33.07 -33.99
N GLY A 301 -17.91 32.72 -32.96
CA GLY A 301 -19.32 32.97 -32.67
C GLY A 301 -20.13 31.72 -33.04
N THR A 302 -20.26 30.72 -32.16
CA THR A 302 -21.34 29.73 -32.17
C THR A 302 -21.46 29.07 -30.79
N GLU A 303 -22.55 29.40 -30.08
CA GLU A 303 -23.09 28.71 -28.91
C GLU A 303 -23.76 27.37 -29.30
N PRO A 304 -23.98 26.44 -28.35
CA PRO A 304 -24.57 25.12 -28.61
C PRO A 304 -26.11 25.19 -28.62
N PRO A 305 -26.83 24.31 -29.36
CA PRO A 305 -28.27 24.27 -29.25
C PRO A 305 -28.73 23.48 -28.02
N ALA A 306 -29.70 24.10 -27.35
CA ALA A 306 -30.44 23.62 -26.19
C ALA A 306 -31.42 22.49 -26.51
N ALA A 307 -31.87 21.87 -25.43
CA ALA A 307 -32.92 20.85 -25.35
C ALA A 307 -34.25 21.27 -25.99
N ALA A 308 -34.94 20.30 -26.59
CA ALA A 308 -36.36 20.38 -26.93
C ALA A 308 -37.08 19.12 -26.43
N THR A 309 -38.03 19.38 -25.55
CA THR A 309 -39.09 18.51 -25.04
C THR A 309 -40.09 18.13 -26.14
N SER A 310 -40.58 16.88 -26.14
CA SER A 310 -41.93 16.57 -26.62
C SER A 310 -42.51 15.35 -25.88
N GLU A 311 -43.76 15.50 -25.47
CA GLU A 311 -44.61 14.60 -24.68
C GLU A 311 -45.23 13.43 -25.51
N PRO A 312 -45.96 12.48 -24.87
CA PRO A 312 -46.23 11.16 -25.43
C PRO A 312 -47.54 11.07 -26.23
N ALA A 313 -47.62 10.06 -27.10
CA ALA A 313 -48.86 9.63 -27.75
C ALA A 313 -49.14 8.15 -27.47
N ALA A 314 -50.42 7.89 -27.20
CA ALA A 314 -51.00 6.62 -26.78
C ALA A 314 -51.26 5.63 -27.92
N GLY A 315 -51.29 4.33 -27.58
CA GLY A 315 -52.41 3.43 -27.90
C GLY A 315 -52.39 2.58 -29.18
N GLY A 316 -52.61 1.27 -28.98
CA GLY A 316 -53.16 0.29 -29.95
C GLY A 316 -52.10 -0.47 -30.75
N THR A 317 -52.03 -1.80 -30.75
CA THR A 317 -53.01 -2.88 -30.55
C THR A 317 -52.32 -4.14 -30.01
#